data_AF-A0AAJ1ZHY7-F1
#
_entry.id   AF-A0AAJ1ZHY7-F1
#
_cell.length_a   1.000
_cell.length_b   1.000
_cell.length_c   1.000
_cell.angle_alpha   90.00
_cell.angle_beta   90.00
_cell.angle_gamma   90.00
#
_symmetry.space_group_name_H-M   'P 1'
#
loop_
_entity.id
_entity.type
_entity.pdbx_description
1 polymer ?
#
loop_
_entity_poly.entity_id
_entity_poly.type
_entity_poly.pdbx_seq_one_letter_code
_entity_poly.pdbx_strand_id
1 'polypeptide(L)'
;MADSDINEVAQARAELLCFLVATVAASRSLTQEWRVDHVVESCRIRLRRNHLWMDWLDRVRLGQLALRIAKQDLKGAGIAVRQSNVQALFTGDMQLNYGCTVIKKMLALCKEAL
;
A
#
# COMPACT_ATOMS: atom_id res chain seq x y z
N MET A 1 11.03 -16.47 -16.40
CA MET A 1 10.64 -16.94 -15.05
C MET A 1 9.13 -16.77 -14.96
N ALA A 2 8.39 -17.79 -14.55
CA ALA A 2 6.95 -17.67 -14.38
C ALA A 2 6.66 -16.80 -13.16
N ASP A 3 5.87 -15.74 -13.32
CA ASP A 3 5.42 -14.92 -12.20
C ASP A 3 4.54 -15.77 -11.28
N SER A 4 4.80 -15.75 -9.98
CA SER A 4 3.97 -16.46 -9.00
C SER A 4 2.66 -15.69 -8.77
N ASP A 5 1.53 -16.39 -8.59
CA ASP A 5 0.27 -15.74 -8.23
C ASP A 5 0.39 -15.21 -6.79
N ILE A 6 0.10 -13.93 -6.61
CA ILE A 6 0.09 -13.28 -5.29
C ILE A 6 -0.89 -13.94 -4.30
N ASN A 7 -1.92 -14.62 -4.79
CA ASN A 7 -2.86 -15.36 -3.95
C ASN A 7 -2.22 -16.59 -3.28
N GLU A 8 -1.15 -17.14 -3.85
CA GLU A 8 -0.37 -18.23 -3.24
C GLU A 8 0.51 -17.73 -2.09
N VAL A 9 0.75 -16.42 -2.02
CA VAL A 9 1.62 -15.79 -1.03
C VAL A 9 0.82 -14.75 -0.23
N ALA A 10 0.02 -15.21 0.73
CA ALA A 10 -0.84 -14.36 1.56
C ALA A 10 -0.10 -13.15 2.19
N GLN A 11 1.14 -13.37 2.63
CA GLN A 11 1.99 -12.30 3.18
C GLN A 11 2.32 -11.22 2.11
N ALA A 12 2.55 -11.61 0.85
CA ALA A 12 2.82 -10.67 -0.24
C ALA A 12 1.59 -9.82 -0.59
N ARG A 13 0.38 -10.37 -0.45
CA ARG A 13 -0.87 -9.62 -0.66
C ARG A 13 -1.07 -8.54 0.40
N ALA A 14 -0.80 -8.85 1.68
CA ALA A 14 -0.85 -7.88 2.77
C ALA A 14 0.22 -6.78 2.62
N GLU A 15 1.43 -7.15 2.21
CA GLU A 15 2.51 -6.20 1.95
C GLU A 15 2.22 -5.30 0.75
N LEU A 16 1.65 -5.85 -0.34
CA LEU A 16 1.19 -5.07 -1.47
C LEU A 16 0.10 -4.09 -1.05
N LEU A 17 -0.91 -4.54 -0.28
CA LEU A 17 -1.96 -3.67 0.22
C LEU A 17 -1.40 -2.55 1.10
N CYS A 18 -0.50 -2.88 2.03
CA CYS A 18 0.15 -1.89 2.89
C CYS A 18 0.97 -0.87 2.09
N PHE A 19 1.66 -1.32 1.03
CA PHE A 19 2.37 -0.43 0.13
C PHE A 19 1.42 0.54 -0.58
N LEU A 20 0.29 0.05 -1.09
CA LEU A 20 -0.72 0.90 -1.73
C LEU A 20 -1.35 1.89 -0.74
N VAL A 21 -1.69 1.46 0.48
CA VAL A 21 -2.21 2.35 1.53
C VAL A 21 -1.20 3.45 1.87
N ALA A 22 0.08 3.09 2.02
CA ALA A 22 1.15 4.05 2.27
C ALA A 22 1.29 5.04 1.10
N THR A 23 1.24 4.58 -0.15
CA THR A 23 1.27 5.45 -1.33
C THR A 23 0.08 6.40 -1.37
N VAL A 24 -1.14 5.91 -1.10
CA VAL A 24 -2.34 6.76 -1.06
C VAL A 24 -2.19 7.84 0.01
N ALA A 25 -1.78 7.44 1.22
CA ALA A 25 -1.63 8.37 2.33
C ALA A 25 -0.51 9.38 2.08
N ALA A 26 0.62 8.94 1.52
CA ALA A 26 1.73 9.79 1.10
C ALA A 26 1.30 10.79 0.03
N SER A 27 0.68 10.31 -1.05
CA SER A 27 0.17 11.15 -2.13
C SER A 27 -0.82 12.17 -1.59
N ARG A 28 -1.78 11.76 -0.76
CA ARG A 28 -2.76 12.67 -0.16
C ARG A 28 -2.08 13.72 0.70
N SER A 29 -1.08 13.33 1.49
CA SER A 29 -0.33 14.26 2.33
C SER A 29 0.37 15.31 1.47
N LEU A 30 1.06 14.88 0.40
CA LEU A 30 1.84 15.75 -0.48
C LEU A 30 1.00 16.65 -1.39
N THR A 31 -0.04 16.10 -2.03
CA THR A 31 -0.81 16.81 -3.07
C THR A 31 -2.16 17.33 -2.59
N GLN A 32 -2.62 16.94 -1.40
CA GLN A 32 -3.98 17.22 -0.92
C GLN A 32 -5.08 16.66 -1.86
N GLU A 33 -4.79 15.57 -2.58
CA GLU A 33 -5.73 14.89 -3.48
C GLU A 33 -5.74 13.37 -3.26
N TRP A 34 -6.87 12.72 -3.57
CA TRP A 34 -6.98 11.25 -3.55
C TRP A 34 -6.72 10.68 -4.94
N ARG A 35 -5.44 10.48 -5.26
CA ARG A 35 -4.95 10.10 -6.59
C ARG A 35 -5.06 8.61 -6.86
N VAL A 36 -6.13 8.19 -7.52
CA VAL A 36 -6.37 6.79 -7.89
C VAL A 36 -5.33 6.30 -8.90
N ASP A 37 -4.88 7.18 -9.79
CA ASP A 37 -3.83 6.93 -10.77
C ASP A 37 -2.52 6.47 -10.11
N HIS A 38 -2.14 7.07 -8.98
CA HIS A 38 -0.95 6.67 -8.23
C HIS A 38 -1.09 5.25 -7.65
N VAL A 39 -2.30 4.83 -7.26
CA VAL A 39 -2.56 3.48 -6.74
C VAL A 39 -2.41 2.45 -7.83
N VAL A 40 -3.01 2.70 -8.99
CA VAL A 40 -2.97 1.79 -10.13
C VAL A 40 -1.53 1.60 -10.60
N GLU A 41 -0.78 2.70 -10.79
CA GLU A 41 0.61 2.61 -11.23
C GLU A 41 1.52 1.98 -10.18
N SER A 42 1.36 2.34 -8.90
CA SER A 42 2.12 1.73 -7.81
C SER A 42 1.88 0.23 -7.67
N CYS A 43 0.64 -0.22 -7.89
CA CYS A 43 0.31 -1.65 -7.90
C CYS A 43 1.05 -2.38 -9.02
N ARG A 44 1.03 -1.82 -10.25
CA ARG A 44 1.71 -2.40 -11.41
C ARG A 44 3.23 -2.42 -11.25
N ILE A 45 3.83 -1.38 -10.70
CA ILE A 45 5.27 -1.31 -10.42
C ILE A 45 5.64 -2.36 -9.36
N ARG A 46 4.84 -2.47 -8.29
CA ARG A 46 5.13 -3.39 -7.18
C ARG A 46 5.03 -4.85 -7.58
N LEU A 47 3.98 -5.22 -8.31
CA LEU A 47 3.81 -6.57 -8.87
C LEU A 47 4.99 -6.95 -9.78
N ARG A 48 5.38 -6.06 -10.70
CA ARG A 48 6.54 -6.28 -11.58
C ARG A 48 7.85 -6.42 -10.82
N ARG A 49 8.11 -5.56 -9.83
CA ARG A 49 9.34 -5.63 -9.00
C ARG A 49 9.43 -6.93 -8.22
N ASN A 50 8.31 -7.47 -7.78
CA ASN A 50 8.26 -8.69 -6.98
C ASN A 50 8.13 -9.97 -7.83
N HIS A 51 8.09 -9.86 -9.16
CA HIS A 51 7.81 -10.99 -10.08
C HIS A 51 6.51 -11.72 -9.72
N LEU A 52 5.48 -10.93 -9.39
CA LEU A 52 4.17 -11.42 -8.98
C LEU A 52 3.12 -11.06 -10.03
N TRP A 53 2.19 -11.98 -10.21
CA TRP A 53 1.00 -11.77 -11.01
C TRP A 53 -0.24 -11.64 -10.11
N MET A 54 -1.23 -10.91 -10.60
CA MET A 54 -2.54 -10.72 -9.96
C MET A 54 -3.56 -10.48 -11.06
N ASP A 55 -4.76 -11.04 -10.95
CA ASP A 55 -5.83 -10.77 -11.91
C ASP A 55 -6.20 -9.27 -11.94
N TRP A 56 -6.66 -8.79 -13.09
CA TRP A 56 -7.07 -7.39 -13.26
C TRP A 56 -8.13 -6.97 -12.23
N LEU A 57 -9.17 -7.79 -12.01
CA LEU A 57 -10.26 -7.43 -11.11
C LEU A 57 -9.78 -7.38 -9.66
N ASP A 58 -8.87 -8.28 -9.29
CA ASP A 58 -8.26 -8.28 -7.96
C ASP A 58 -7.38 -7.06 -7.72
N ARG A 59 -6.67 -6.57 -8.74
CA ARG A 59 -5.93 -5.29 -8.65
C ARG A 59 -6.88 -4.12 -8.37
N VAL A 60 -8.04 -4.08 -9.04
CA VAL A 60 -9.06 -3.05 -8.82
C VAL A 60 -9.61 -3.12 -7.40
N ARG A 61 -10.01 -4.31 -6.94
CA ARG A 61 -10.52 -4.53 -5.58
C ARG A 61 -9.50 -4.17 -4.52
N LEU A 62 -8.24 -4.55 -4.70
CA LEU A 62 -7.15 -4.21 -3.79
C LEU A 62 -6.89 -2.70 -3.74
N GLY A 63 -6.94 -2.03 -4.89
CA GLY A 63 -6.81 -0.58 -4.97
C GLY A 63 -7.95 0.17 -4.28
N GLN A 64 -9.19 -0.30 -4.44
CA GLN A 64 -10.35 0.23 -3.72
C GLN A 64 -10.23 0.02 -2.21
N LEU A 65 -9.79 -1.16 -1.79
CA LEU A 65 -9.52 -1.48 -0.39
C LEU A 65 -8.45 -0.53 0.19
N ALA A 66 -7.34 -0.32 -0.53
CA ALA A 66 -6.28 0.59 -0.12
C ALA A 66 -6.79 2.04 0.08
N LEU A 67 -7.63 2.53 -0.84
CA LEU A 67 -8.25 3.85 -0.73
C LEU A 67 -9.18 3.96 0.48
N ARG A 68 -9.96 2.92 0.76
CA ARG A 68 -10.86 2.88 1.92
C ARG A 68 -10.07 2.93 3.23
N ILE A 69 -9.07 2.06 3.38
CA ILE A 69 -8.22 2.00 4.57
C ILE A 69 -7.53 3.35 4.78
N ALA A 70 -6.95 3.93 3.74
CA ALA A 70 -6.27 5.22 3.83
C ALA A 70 -7.19 6.38 4.22
N LYS A 71 -8.46 6.36 3.79
CA LYS A 71 -9.43 7.43 4.06
C LYS A 71 -10.09 7.33 5.44
N GLN A 72 -10.42 6.12 5.86
CA GLN A 72 -11.29 5.87 7.02
C GLN A 72 -10.52 5.19 8.14
N ASP A 73 -9.91 4.05 7.85
CA ASP A 73 -9.40 3.14 8.88
C ASP A 73 -8.11 3.68 9.52
N LEU A 74 -7.26 4.38 8.75
CA LEU A 74 -6.09 5.06 9.32
C LEU A 74 -6.52 6.10 10.37
N LYS A 75 -7.57 6.87 10.08
CA LYS A 75 -8.08 7.87 11.02
C LYS A 75 -8.68 7.21 12.26
N GLY A 76 -9.45 6.13 12.07
CA GLY A 76 -10.01 5.34 13.18
C GLY A 76 -8.94 4.72 14.09
N ALA A 77 -7.81 4.30 13.51
CA ALA A 77 -6.67 3.73 14.23
C ALA A 77 -5.70 4.78 14.82
N GLY A 78 -6.02 6.08 14.72
CA GLY A 78 -5.16 7.17 15.19
C GLY A 78 -3.85 7.33 14.41
N ILE A 79 -3.78 6.82 13.18
CA ILE A 79 -2.62 6.92 12.30
C ILE A 79 -2.77 8.18 11.43
N ALA A 80 -1.90 9.17 11.65
CA ALA A 80 -1.83 10.38 10.86
C ALA A 80 -0.56 10.43 10.01
N VAL A 81 -0.70 10.50 8.68
CA VAL A 81 0.42 10.69 7.75
C VAL A 81 0.59 12.17 7.44
N ARG A 82 1.58 12.79 8.07
CA ARG A 82 1.97 14.19 7.83
C ARG A 82 3.02 14.26 6.72
N GLN A 83 3.05 15.38 5.99
CA GLN A 83 4.01 15.60 4.90
C GLN A 83 5.46 15.39 5.36
N SER A 84 5.80 15.87 6.55
CA SER A 84 7.13 15.72 7.18
C SER A 84 7.58 14.27 7.35
N ASN A 85 6.63 13.32 7.41
CA ASN A 85 6.89 11.93 7.74
C ASN A 85 6.78 11.02 6.52
N VAL A 86 6.43 11.55 5.34
CA VAL A 86 6.23 10.74 4.12
C VAL A 86 7.52 10.02 3.71
N GLN A 87 8.67 10.71 3.79
CA GLN A 87 9.96 10.08 3.48
C GLN A 87 10.29 8.93 4.43
N ALA A 88 9.82 8.97 5.68
CA ALA A 88 10.09 7.91 6.64
C ALA A 88 9.26 6.63 6.39
N LEU A 89 8.21 6.69 5.56
CA LEU A 89 7.38 5.53 5.19
C LEU A 89 8.08 4.61 4.21
N PHE A 90 9.00 5.14 3.41
CA PHE A 90 9.68 4.41 2.35
C PHE A 90 11.20 4.40 2.57
N THR A 91 11.87 3.35 2.10
CA THR A 91 13.34 3.32 2.00
C THR A 91 13.79 4.10 0.75
N GLY A 92 15.10 4.35 0.62
CA GLY A 92 15.68 4.97 -0.58
C GLY A 92 15.34 4.22 -1.88
N ASP A 93 15.11 2.91 -1.80
CA ASP A 93 14.75 2.05 -2.94
C ASP A 93 13.23 1.99 -3.21
N MET A 94 12.45 2.88 -2.58
CA MET A 94 10.98 2.91 -2.64
C MET A 94 10.35 1.59 -2.17
N GLN A 95 10.90 1.00 -1.10
CA GLN A 95 10.32 -0.12 -0.37
C GLN A 95 9.61 0.39 0.89
N LEU A 96 8.72 -0.40 1.48
CA LEU A 96 8.19 -0.07 2.80
C LEU A 96 9.31 -0.03 3.84
N ASN A 97 9.39 1.03 4.63
CA ASN A 97 10.30 1.09 5.75
C ASN A 97 9.71 0.36 6.97
N TYR A 98 10.03 -0.93 7.12
CA TYR A 98 9.58 -1.73 8.26
C TYR A 98 10.17 -1.28 9.61
N GLY A 99 11.17 -0.40 9.61
CA GLY A 99 11.63 0.29 10.83
C GLY A 99 10.65 1.34 11.34
N CYS A 100 9.75 1.83 10.48
CA CYS A 100 8.75 2.83 10.83
C CYS A 100 7.55 2.21 11.56
N THR A 101 7.26 2.67 12.79
CA THR A 101 6.11 2.21 13.58
C THR A 101 4.78 2.46 12.86
N VAL A 102 4.67 3.52 12.05
CA VAL A 102 3.47 3.79 11.24
C VAL A 102 3.24 2.68 10.22
N ILE A 103 4.29 2.25 9.51
CA ILE A 103 4.21 1.14 8.56
C ILE A 103 3.84 -0.16 9.26
N LYS A 104 4.40 -0.46 10.44
CA LYS A 104 4.02 -1.66 11.20
C LYS A 104 2.53 -1.67 11.55
N LYS A 105 1.99 -0.52 11.99
CA LYS A 105 0.56 -0.38 12.30
C LYS A 105 -0.31 -0.49 11.04
N MET A 106 0.09 0.17 9.95
CA MET A 106 -0.60 0.05 8.65
C MET A 106 -0.63 -1.39 8.17
N LEU A 107 0.48 -2.12 8.29
CA LEU A 107 0.57 -3.52 7.87
C LEU A 107 -0.36 -4.41 8.70
N ALA A 108 -0.46 -4.18 10.02
CA ALA A 108 -1.42 -4.88 10.87
C ALA A 108 -2.87 -4.66 10.39
N LEU A 109 -3.26 -3.41 10.15
CA LEU A 109 -4.59 -3.09 9.60
C LEU A 109 -4.83 -3.74 8.24
N CYS A 110 -3.82 -3.76 7.36
CA CYS A 110 -3.93 -4.39 6.06
C CYS A 110 -4.08 -5.91 6.15
N LYS A 111 -3.48 -6.55 7.16
CA LYS A 111 -3.66 -7.98 7.43
C LYS A 111 -5.06 -8.31 7.94
N GLU A 112 -5.64 -7.44 8.77
CA GLU A 112 -7.00 -7.61 9.30
C GLU A 112 -8.09 -7.35 8.25
N ALA A 113 -7.78 -6.54 7.23
CA ALA A 113 -8.75 -6.14 6.20
C ALA A 113 -8.80 -7.07 4.97
N LEU A 114 -7.92 -8.07 4.90
CA LEU A 114 -7.86 -9.07 3.81
C LEU A 114 -8.61 -10.35 4.20
#